data_AF-A0A6N2EHR6-F1
#
_entry.id   AF-A0A6N2EHR6-F1
#
_cell.length_a   1.000
_cell.length_b   1.000
_cell.length_c   1.000
_cell.angle_alpha   90.00
_cell.angle_beta   90.00
_cell.angle_gamma   90.00
#
_symmetry.space_group_name_H-M   'P 1'
#
loop_
_entity.id
_entity.type
_entity.pdbx_description
1 polymer ?
#
loop_
_entity_poly.entity_id
_entity_poly.type
_entity_poly.pdbx_seq_one_letter_code
_entity_poly.pdbx_strand_id
1 'polypeptide(L)' 'MGSLAAIREQRRSARLAPLRQGAQRVAAAHAESEVWLFGSLARGDWDAYSDVDLLAIAPSQAAAEALADALRLDQP' A
#
# COMPACT_ATOMS: atom_id res chain seq x y z
N MET A 1 -16.88 21.92 12.87
CA MET A 1 -17.15 20.50 13.22
C MET A 1 -17.01 19.68 11.95
N GLY A 2 -15.95 18.89 11.81
CA GLY A 2 -15.75 18.06 10.61
C GLY A 2 -16.78 16.94 10.56
N SER A 3 -17.34 16.66 9.39
CA SER A 3 -18.26 15.52 9.20
C SER A 3 -17.54 14.20 9.49
N LEU A 4 -18.30 13.17 9.87
CA LEU A 4 -17.75 11.83 10.10
C LEU A 4 -16.93 11.33 8.88
N ALA A 5 -17.37 11.66 7.67
CA ALA A 5 -16.65 11.35 6.43
C ALA A 5 -15.28 12.04 6.37
N ALA A 6 -15.18 13.32 6.75
CA ALA A 6 -13.91 14.05 6.77
C ALA A 6 -12.92 13.46 7.80
N ILE A 7 -13.41 13.06 8.97
CA ILE A 7 -12.58 12.41 10.00
C ILE A 7 -12.08 11.04 9.52
N ARG A 8 -12.93 10.26 8.85
CA ARG A 8 -12.54 8.95 8.28
C ARG A 8 -11.49 9.12 7.18
N GLU A 9 -11.67 10.08 6.28
CA GLU A 9 -10.70 10.34 5.21
C GLU A 9 -9.35 10.85 5.74
N GLN A 10 -9.37 11.70 6.78
CA GLN A 10 -8.15 12.22 7.39
C GLN A 10 -7.36 11.13 8.13
N ARG A 11 -8.04 10.27 8.89
CA ARG A 11 -7.43 9.07 9.49
C ARG A 11 -6.91 8.14 8.41
N ARG A 12 -7.63 8.04 7.28
CA ARG A 12 -7.22 7.20 6.17
C ARG A 12 -5.93 7.67 5.53
N SER A 13 -5.89 8.94 5.17
CA SER A 13 -4.70 9.59 4.63
C SER A 13 -3.50 9.48 5.58
N ALA A 14 -3.72 9.62 6.90
CA ALA A 14 -2.66 9.52 7.89
C ALA A 14 -2.04 8.11 7.99
N ARG A 15 -2.84 7.04 7.83
CA ARG A 15 -2.33 5.66 7.81
C ARG A 15 -1.77 5.25 6.44
N LEU A 16 -2.34 5.79 5.36
CA LEU A 16 -1.90 5.49 4.00
C LEU A 16 -0.54 6.13 3.70
N ALA A 17 -0.24 7.30 4.27
CA ALA A 17 1.03 7.99 4.10
C ALA A 17 2.27 7.11 4.41
N PRO A 18 2.40 6.49 5.61
CA PRO A 18 3.55 5.63 5.91
C PRO A 18 3.60 4.37 5.05
N LEU A 19 2.45 3.74 4.76
CA LEU A 19 2.38 2.57 3.86
C LEU A 19 2.87 2.92 2.45
N ARG A 20 2.42 4.06 1.92
CA ARG A 20 2.84 4.56 0.61
C ARG A 20 4.33 4.87 0.61
N GLN A 21 4.87 5.45 1.67
CA GLN A 21 6.30 5.70 1.78
C GLN A 21 7.12 4.40 1.80
N GLY A 22 6.67 3.36 2.53
CA GLY A 22 7.32 2.04 2.51
C GLY A 22 7.29 1.40 1.13
N ALA A 23 6.10 1.34 0.53
CA ALA A 23 5.94 0.81 -0.83
C ALA A 23 6.80 1.57 -1.86
N GLN A 24 6.92 2.89 -1.74
CA GLN A 24 7.77 3.71 -2.63
C GLN A 24 9.26 3.42 -2.43
N ARG A 25 9.73 3.23 -1.20
CA ARG A 25 11.14 2.87 -0.94
C ARG A 25 11.47 1.51 -1.53
N VAL A 26 10.59 0.53 -1.33
CA VAL A 26 10.75 -0.81 -1.88
C VAL A 26 10.71 -0.77 -3.41
N ALA A 27 9.71 -0.11 -4.01
CA ALA A 27 9.62 0.03 -5.47
C ALA A 27 10.83 0.73 -6.09
N ALA A 28 11.42 1.73 -5.42
CA ALA A 28 12.60 2.43 -5.90
C ALA A 28 13.85 1.52 -6.03
N ALA A 29 13.89 0.40 -5.31
CA ALA A 29 14.96 -0.59 -5.41
C ALA A 29 14.77 -1.60 -6.56
N HIS A 30 13.59 -1.60 -7.22
CA HIS A 30 13.25 -2.53 -8.30
C HIS A 30 12.93 -1.75 -9.59
N ALA A 31 13.86 -1.78 -10.55
CA ALA A 31 13.69 -1.09 -11.82
C ALA A 31 12.48 -1.63 -12.61
N GLU A 32 11.73 -0.73 -13.25
CA GLU A 32 10.55 -1.05 -14.07
C GLU A 32 9.44 -1.80 -13.32
N SER A 33 9.42 -1.68 -11.99
CA SER A 33 8.41 -2.30 -11.14
C SER A 33 7.44 -1.27 -10.57
N GLU A 34 6.20 -1.69 -10.38
CA GLU A 34 5.13 -0.88 -9.82
C GLU A 34 4.46 -1.61 -8.65
N VAL A 35 3.98 -0.82 -7.68
CA VAL A 35 3.23 -1.34 -6.54
C VAL A 35 1.85 -0.69 -6.54
N TRP A 36 0.83 -1.52 -6.64
CA TRP A 36 -0.56 -1.08 -6.73
C TRP A 36 -1.30 -1.47 -5.46
N LEU A 37 -2.02 -0.52 -4.86
CA LEU A 37 -2.89 -0.80 -3.73
C LEU A 37 -4.27 -1.20 -4.25
N PHE A 38 -4.80 -2.31 -3.75
CA PHE A 38 -6.16 -2.76 -4.04
C PHE A 38 -6.91 -3.07 -2.73
N GLY A 39 -8.10 -3.68 -2.85
CA GLY A 39 -8.86 -4.12 -1.68
C GLY A 39 -9.70 -3.03 -1.00
N SER A 40 -10.12 -3.31 0.24
CA SER A 40 -11.02 -2.46 1.03
C SER A 40 -10.42 -1.07 1.29
N LEU A 41 -9.10 -0.98 1.44
CA LEU A 41 -8.37 0.27 1.64
C LEU A 41 -8.44 1.19 0.41
N ALA A 42 -8.39 0.61 -0.80
CA ALA A 42 -8.57 1.34 -2.05
C ALA A 42 -10.03 1.80 -2.24
N ARG A 43 -11.00 0.96 -1.85
CA ARG A 43 -12.45 1.25 -1.96
C ARG A 43 -12.97 2.23 -0.91
N GLY A 44 -12.21 2.47 0.18
CA GLY A 44 -12.62 3.35 1.27
C GLY A 44 -13.58 2.72 2.28
N ASP A 45 -13.79 1.41 2.20
CA ASP A 45 -14.64 0.63 3.12
C ASP A 45 -13.81 -0.08 4.22
N TRP A 46 -12.76 0.61 4.66
CA TRP A 46 -11.74 0.07 5.54
C TRP A 46 -12.06 0.36 7.01
N ASP A 47 -11.83 -0.62 7.91
CA ASP A 47 -11.88 -0.49 9.37
C ASP A 47 -10.48 -0.60 10.02
N ALA A 48 -10.26 -0.14 11.25
CA ALA A 48 -8.92 -0.09 11.86
C ALA A 48 -8.14 -1.43 11.88
N TYR A 49 -8.78 -2.57 11.59
CA TYR A 49 -8.22 -3.91 11.53
C TYR A 49 -8.03 -4.47 10.13
N SER A 50 -8.47 -3.78 9.06
CA SER A 50 -8.35 -4.35 7.72
C SER A 50 -6.88 -4.43 7.28
N ASP A 51 -6.55 -5.58 6.70
CA ASP A 51 -5.28 -5.85 6.03
C ASP A 51 -5.07 -4.92 4.82
N VAL A 52 -3.82 -4.81 4.39
CA VAL A 52 -3.40 -3.97 3.26
C VAL A 52 -3.09 -4.87 2.07
N ASP A 53 -3.93 -4.84 1.05
CA ASP A 53 -3.76 -5.63 -0.17
C ASP A 53 -2.87 -4.87 -1.19
N LEU A 54 -1.65 -5.37 -1.42
CA LEU A 54 -0.69 -4.80 -2.37
C LEU A 54 -0.44 -5.77 -3.53
N LEU A 55 -0.34 -5.23 -4.74
CA LEU A 55 -0.01 -5.95 -5.96
C LEU A 55 1.36 -5.49 -6.47
N ALA A 56 2.28 -6.43 -6.64
CA ALA A 56 3.59 -6.21 -7.24
C ALA A 56 3.52 -6.48 -8.75
N ILE A 57 3.89 -5.49 -9.55
CA ILE A 57 3.97 -5.58 -11.01
C ILE A 57 5.44 -5.38 -11.39
N ALA A 58 5.98 -6.26 -12.22
CA ALA A 58 7.37 -6.18 -12.68
C ALA A 58 7.53 -6.85 -14.07
N PRO A 59 8.65 -6.61 -14.78
CA PRO A 59 8.84 -7.12 -16.14
C PRO A 59 8.95 -8.66 -16.24
N SER A 60 9.22 -9.33 -15.12
CA SER A 60 9.29 -10.78 -15.04
C SER A 60 8.68 -11.30 -13.75
N GLN A 61 8.26 -12.56 -13.76
CA GLN A 61 7.71 -13.22 -12.58
C GLN A 61 8.71 -13.21 -11.41
N ALA A 62 9.98 -13.54 -11.64
CA ALA A 62 11.00 -13.54 -10.59
C ALA A 62 11.20 -12.13 -9.99
N ALA A 63 11.12 -11.07 -10.81
CA ALA A 63 11.17 -9.70 -10.31
C ALA A 63 9.93 -9.31 -9.51
N ALA A 64 8.74 -9.79 -9.91
CA ALA A 64 7.49 -9.56 -9.20
C ALA A 64 7.46 -10.29 -7.85
N GLU A 65 7.97 -11.52 -7.80
CA GLU A 65 8.13 -12.31 -6.56
C GLU A 65 9.11 -11.62 -5.60
N ALA A 66 10.29 -11.20 -6.10
CA ALA A 66 11.26 -10.46 -5.29
C ALA A 66 10.69 -9.14 -4.74
N LEU A 67 9.89 -8.43 -5.53
CA LEU A 67 9.21 -7.21 -5.09
C LEU A 67 8.14 -7.52 -4.02
N ALA A 68 7.35 -8.57 -4.20
CA ALA A 68 6.33 -8.99 -3.24
C ALA A 68 6.96 -9.41 -1.89
N ASP A 69 8.07 -10.15 -1.93
CA ASP A 69 8.81 -10.55 -0.73
C ASP A 69 9.40 -9.32 0.00
N ALA A 70 9.96 -8.36 -0.74
CA ALA A 70 10.46 -7.12 -0.17
C ALA A 70 9.36 -6.29 0.49
N LEU A 71 8.17 -6.22 -0.12
CA LEU A 71 7.00 -5.55 0.45
C LEU A 71 6.51 -6.23 1.73
N ARG A 72 6.60 -7.56 1.83
CA ARG A 72 6.21 -8.30 3.03
C ARG A 72 7.15 -8.02 4.22
N LEU A 73 8.43 -7.77 3.96
CA LEU A 73 9.45 -7.55 4.98
C LEU A 73 9.52 -6.10 5.49
N ASP A 74 9.02 -5.11 4.73
CA ASP A 74 8.99 -3.68 5.12
C ASP A 74 7.66 -3.28 5.81
N GLN A 75 6.77 -4.23 6.11
CA GLN A 75 5.54 -3.98 6.88
C GLN A 75 5.89 -3.88 8.38
N PRO A 76 5.48 -2.80 9.08
CA PRO A 76 5.73 -2.62 10.51
C PRO A 76 4.94 -3.60 11.40
#